data_AF-A0A1V2IJ63-F1
#
_entry.id   AF-A0A1V2IJ63-F1
#
_cell.length_a   1.000
_cell.length_b   1.000
_cell.length_c   1.000
_cell.angle_alpha   90.00
_cell.angle_beta   90.00
_cell.angle_gamma   90.00
#
_symmetry.space_group_name_H-M   'P 1'
#
loop_
_entity.id
_entity.type
_entity.pdbx_description
1 polymer ?
#
loop_
_entity_poly.entity_id
_entity_poly.type
_entity_poly.pdbx_seq_one_letter_code
_entity_poly.pdbx_strand_id
1 'polypeptide(L)'
;MAVLPAIRLDARMVARTAGRVLLTREPGQLWHALPGGPVDPDEGTQRSLARHLGELAGPLTGARARDDGQTAAAGASPGPSTARPPAPARIWRFVGAVEHTGDAGDARDADPADESWARGTPGAEHVLTLLFAADWPEGLAVPTSWRGRDVSAVRTDDLVVTRLAPLPVAWATRRWLAQGYPVWRSLAPGAARAAWYGSQPPVATLRGQLAARRDQLRGRRFRDAAVAMCALVAAADGRIDPAERDGLRAFLATDPVMANFPAAELEQAFDAHVAALAADADAGRRAILADVARVRGRPAEATAVLRLGEVIGRIDGAFPPVEQAVLAEAARALGLDPAPTV
;
A
#
# COMPACT_ATOMS: atom_id res chain seq x y z
N MET A 1 -4.55 -25.31 -19.02
CA MET A 1 -4.15 -24.72 -17.71
C MET A 1 -3.31 -23.50 -18.00
N ALA A 2 -3.80 -22.30 -17.68
CA ALA A 2 -2.97 -21.10 -17.76
C ALA A 2 -1.92 -21.18 -16.62
N VAL A 3 -0.65 -21.22 -16.98
CA VAL A 3 0.45 -21.11 -16.03
C VAL A 3 0.39 -19.69 -15.47
N LEU A 4 0.17 -19.54 -14.16
CA LEU A 4 0.28 -18.23 -13.52
C LEU A 4 1.72 -17.72 -13.75
N PRO A 5 1.92 -16.46 -14.13
CA PRO A 5 3.26 -15.92 -14.29
C PRO A 5 4.02 -16.06 -12.96
N ALA A 6 5.24 -16.59 -13.02
CA ALA A 6 6.09 -16.74 -11.86
C ALA A 6 6.42 -15.35 -11.29
N ILE A 7 6.18 -15.15 -9.99
CA ILE A 7 6.54 -13.92 -9.28
C ILE A 7 7.96 -14.11 -8.74
N ARG A 8 8.89 -13.24 -9.12
CA ARG A 8 10.22 -13.19 -8.51
C ARG A 8 10.12 -12.55 -7.13
N LEU A 9 10.68 -13.20 -6.12
CA LEU A 9 10.74 -12.64 -4.77
C LEU A 9 12.05 -11.85 -4.61
N ASP A 10 11.98 -10.63 -4.10
CA ASP A 10 13.12 -9.78 -3.73
C ASP A 10 13.07 -9.49 -2.23
N ALA A 11 14.23 -9.32 -1.59
CA ALA A 11 14.36 -8.87 -0.22
C ALA A 11 15.30 -7.68 -0.13
N ARG A 12 14.87 -6.59 0.51
CA ARG A 12 15.64 -5.34 0.62
C ARG A 12 15.69 -4.82 2.06
N MET A 13 16.77 -4.13 2.38
CA MET A 13 17.06 -3.60 3.70
C MET A 13 17.00 -2.07 3.74
N VAL A 14 16.21 -1.53 4.66
CA VAL A 14 16.20 -0.13 5.07
C VAL A 14 17.06 -0.01 6.33
N ALA A 15 18.37 0.20 6.14
CA ALA A 15 19.32 0.40 7.23
C ALA A 15 19.35 1.86 7.67
N ARG A 16 18.94 2.15 8.90
CA ARG A 16 18.84 3.53 9.43
C ARG A 16 20.06 3.89 10.28
N THR A 17 20.57 5.10 10.17
CA THR A 17 21.68 5.61 10.99
C THR A 17 21.53 7.09 11.23
N ALA A 18 21.41 7.55 12.48
CA ALA A 18 21.39 8.98 12.86
C ALA A 18 20.54 9.88 11.92
N GLY A 19 19.29 9.49 11.62
CA GLY A 19 18.39 10.24 10.72
C GLY A 19 18.71 10.10 9.23
N ARG A 20 19.49 9.09 8.84
CA ARG A 20 19.88 8.76 7.47
C ARG A 20 19.50 7.32 7.14
N VAL A 21 19.44 7.01 5.85
CA VAL A 21 19.23 5.68 5.30
C VAL A 21 20.43 5.30 4.44
N LEU A 22 20.94 4.08 4.62
CA LEU A 22 22.01 3.55 3.78
C LEU A 22 21.44 3.12 2.43
N LEU A 23 22.00 3.69 1.38
CA LEU A 23 21.70 3.33 0.00
C LEU A 23 22.97 2.80 -0.68
N THR A 24 22.77 1.97 -1.69
CA THR A 24 23.84 1.47 -2.56
C THR A 24 23.64 1.97 -3.97
N ARG A 25 24.71 2.11 -4.73
CA ARG A 25 24.65 2.53 -6.12
C ARG A 25 25.76 1.86 -6.90
N GLU A 26 25.45 1.37 -8.09
CA GLU A 26 26.51 0.85 -8.96
C GLU A 26 27.38 2.00 -9.49
N PRO A 27 28.70 1.80 -9.63
CA PRO A 27 29.58 2.82 -10.16
C PRO A 27 29.10 3.31 -11.53
N GLY A 28 29.04 4.63 -11.69
CA GLY A 28 28.58 5.27 -12.93
C GLY A 28 27.05 5.34 -13.10
N GLN A 29 26.25 4.80 -12.19
CA GLN A 29 24.79 4.94 -12.21
C GLN A 29 24.34 6.20 -11.45
N LEU A 30 23.20 6.75 -11.87
CA LEU A 30 22.58 7.92 -11.21
C LEU A 30 21.58 7.53 -10.11
N TRP A 31 21.02 6.33 -10.19
CA TRP A 31 19.98 5.84 -9.30
C TRP A 31 20.55 4.98 -8.18
N HIS A 32 20.10 5.25 -6.97
CA HIS A 32 20.38 4.43 -5.80
C HIS A 32 19.41 3.26 -5.70
N ALA A 33 19.79 2.25 -4.93
CA ALA A 33 18.96 1.11 -4.55
C ALA A 33 19.15 0.80 -3.06
N LEU A 34 18.13 0.20 -2.45
CA LEU A 34 18.29 -0.41 -1.14
C LEU A 34 19.20 -1.65 -1.24
N PRO A 35 20.13 -1.86 -0.28
CA PRO A 35 20.88 -3.11 -0.17
C PRO A 35 19.94 -4.33 -0.11
N GLY A 36 20.34 -5.43 -0.75
CA GLY A 36 19.51 -6.64 -0.88
C GLY A 36 19.44 -7.12 -2.32
N GLY A 37 18.53 -8.04 -2.61
CA GLY A 37 18.46 -8.69 -3.92
C GLY A 37 17.40 -9.78 -4.03
N PRO A 38 17.42 -10.54 -5.15
CA PRO A 38 16.46 -11.62 -5.41
C PRO A 38 16.64 -12.80 -4.46
N VAL A 39 15.54 -13.43 -4.09
CA VAL A 39 15.50 -14.63 -3.26
C VAL A 39 15.51 -15.86 -4.16
N ASP A 40 16.48 -16.75 -3.93
CA ASP A 40 16.61 -17.97 -4.73
C ASP A 40 15.47 -18.95 -4.41
N PRO A 41 15.07 -19.81 -5.37
CA PRO A 41 14.18 -20.93 -5.09
C PRO A 41 14.72 -21.74 -3.91
N ASP A 42 13.84 -22.10 -2.96
CA ASP A 42 14.16 -22.84 -1.74
C ASP A 42 14.97 -22.08 -0.66
N GLU A 43 15.22 -20.78 -0.84
CA GLU A 43 15.86 -19.93 0.17
C GLU A 43 14.84 -19.09 0.96
N GLY A 44 14.96 -19.05 2.30
CA GLY A 44 14.16 -18.16 3.13
C GLY A 44 14.59 -16.69 2.97
N THR A 45 13.63 -15.75 2.94
CA THR A 45 13.86 -14.32 2.70
C THR A 45 14.95 -13.70 3.59
N GLN A 46 14.95 -14.02 4.89
CA GLN A 46 15.95 -13.49 5.84
C GLN A 46 17.35 -14.05 5.58
N ARG A 47 17.45 -15.31 5.17
CA ARG A 47 18.73 -15.95 4.79
C ARG A 47 19.27 -15.32 3.51
N SER A 48 18.40 -15.16 2.51
CA SER A 48 18.73 -14.48 1.25
C SER A 48 19.21 -13.06 1.49
N LEU A 49 18.48 -12.29 2.30
CA LEU A 49 18.87 -10.93 2.62
C LEU A 49 20.21 -10.89 3.39
N ALA A 50 20.50 -11.86 4.26
CA ALA A 50 21.81 -11.94 4.94
C ALA A 50 22.95 -12.23 3.96
N ARG A 51 22.74 -13.17 3.03
CA ARG A 51 23.67 -13.47 1.94
C ARG A 51 23.91 -12.26 1.04
N HIS A 52 22.84 -11.54 0.70
CA HIS A 52 22.89 -10.34 -0.13
C HIS A 52 23.61 -9.19 0.55
N LEU A 53 23.40 -8.98 1.85
CA LEU A 53 24.06 -7.93 2.63
C LEU A 53 25.54 -8.27 2.92
N GLY A 54 25.88 -9.55 3.09
CA GLY A 54 27.25 -9.99 3.41
C GLY A 54 27.79 -9.27 4.65
N GLU A 55 28.92 -8.57 4.51
CA GLU A 55 29.55 -7.82 5.60
C GLU A 55 28.68 -6.70 6.19
N LEU A 56 27.73 -6.14 5.42
CA LEU A 56 26.76 -5.17 5.96
C LEU A 56 25.76 -5.82 6.92
N ALA A 57 25.56 -7.15 6.86
CA ALA A 57 24.59 -7.86 7.70
C ALA A 57 25.02 -7.93 9.17
N GLY A 58 26.34 -8.02 9.45
CA GLY A 58 26.86 -8.16 10.81
C GLY A 58 26.43 -7.01 11.72
N PRO A 59 26.73 -5.75 11.37
CA PRO A 59 26.27 -4.58 12.11
C PRO A 59 24.75 -4.51 12.28
N LEU A 60 24.00 -4.92 11.26
CA LEU A 60 22.53 -4.82 11.23
C LEU A 60 21.80 -5.94 11.97
N THR A 61 22.48 -7.05 12.29
CA THR A 61 21.93 -8.18 13.06
C THR A 61 22.34 -8.14 14.53
N GLY A 62 23.21 -7.19 14.92
CA GLY A 62 23.78 -7.14 16.27
C GLY A 62 24.69 -8.31 16.59
N ALA A 63 25.06 -9.13 15.60
CA ALA A 63 26.04 -10.19 15.76
C ALA A 63 27.42 -9.55 15.92
N ARG A 64 27.84 -9.30 17.16
CA ARG A 64 29.25 -9.07 17.46
C ARG A 64 30.04 -10.23 16.88
N ALA A 65 31.01 -9.92 16.02
CA ALA A 65 32.04 -10.86 15.60
C ALA A 65 32.59 -11.52 16.88
N ARG A 66 32.34 -12.81 17.06
CA ARG A 66 33.15 -13.62 17.97
C ARG A 66 34.45 -13.85 17.23
N ASP A 67 35.42 -12.99 17.51
CA ASP A 67 36.80 -13.25 17.17
C ASP A 67 37.49 -13.82 18.41
N ASP A 68 38.01 -15.01 18.20
CA ASP A 68 38.87 -15.91 18.96
C ASP A 68 39.43 -15.54 20.34
N GLY A 69 39.36 -16.53 21.24
CA GLY A 69 40.44 -16.82 22.19
C GLY A 69 40.18 -16.59 23.68
N GLN A 70 39.46 -17.51 24.36
CA GLN A 70 39.88 -17.89 25.71
C GLN A 70 39.40 -19.29 26.13
N THR A 71 40.41 -20.13 26.34
CA THR A 71 40.54 -21.38 27.12
C THR A 71 39.42 -21.81 28.08
N ALA A 72 39.22 -23.13 28.09
CA ALA A 72 38.41 -23.91 29.00
C ALA A 72 38.66 -23.63 30.50
N ALA A 73 37.58 -23.67 31.28
CA ALA A 73 37.58 -24.17 32.65
C ALA A 73 36.23 -24.81 32.97
N ALA A 74 36.30 -26.04 33.46
CA ALA A 74 35.17 -26.90 33.82
C ALA A 74 34.55 -26.53 35.17
N GLY A 75 33.26 -26.84 35.33
CA GLY A 75 32.67 -27.16 36.63
C GLY A 75 31.64 -26.15 37.18
N ALA A 76 30.36 -26.36 36.88
CA ALA A 76 29.24 -26.17 37.81
C ALA A 76 27.92 -26.67 37.17
N SER A 77 27.22 -27.59 37.85
CA SER A 77 25.89 -28.09 37.47
C SER A 77 24.82 -26.98 37.50
N PRO A 78 23.84 -26.96 36.58
CA PRO A 78 22.76 -25.98 36.59
C PRO A 78 21.61 -26.42 37.50
N GLY A 79 21.18 -25.55 38.42
CA GLY A 79 19.88 -25.65 39.07
C GLY A 79 18.75 -25.17 38.14
N PRO A 80 17.47 -25.54 38.38
CA PRO A 80 16.37 -25.19 37.50
C PRO A 80 15.97 -23.72 37.72
N SER A 81 16.62 -22.81 37.00
CA SER A 81 16.12 -21.44 36.83
C SER A 81 15.08 -21.45 35.72
N THR A 82 13.82 -21.21 36.07
CA THR A 82 12.69 -21.00 35.14
C THR A 82 12.68 -19.61 34.53
N ALA A 83 13.79 -18.86 34.58
CA ALA A 83 13.96 -17.69 33.76
C ALA A 83 14.16 -18.12 32.30
N ARG A 84 13.09 -17.99 31.51
CA ARG A 84 13.16 -18.03 30.05
C ARG A 84 14.37 -17.17 29.63
N PRO A 85 15.38 -17.72 28.92
CA PRO A 85 16.51 -16.91 28.46
C PRO A 85 15.95 -15.73 27.67
N PRO A 86 16.53 -14.52 27.80
CA PRO A 86 16.10 -13.39 26.98
C PRO A 86 16.14 -13.84 25.52
N ALA A 87 15.02 -13.66 24.81
CA ALA A 87 14.91 -14.06 23.41
C ALA A 87 16.12 -13.52 22.63
N PRO A 88 16.76 -14.32 21.76
CA PRO A 88 17.92 -13.85 20.99
C PRO A 88 17.56 -12.56 20.24
N ALA A 89 18.54 -11.65 20.20
CA ALA A 89 18.40 -10.28 19.72
C ALA A 89 17.66 -10.20 18.37
N ARG A 90 16.74 -9.23 18.31
CA ARG A 90 15.68 -9.06 17.32
C ARG A 90 16.18 -9.23 15.88
N ILE A 91 15.64 -10.26 15.24
CA ILE A 91 15.70 -10.44 13.78
C ILE A 91 15.05 -9.20 13.13
N TRP A 92 15.59 -8.75 11.99
CA TRP A 92 15.18 -7.53 11.29
C TRP A 92 13.67 -7.29 11.26
N ARG A 93 13.26 -6.03 11.40
CA ARG A 93 11.85 -5.65 11.44
C ARG A 93 11.27 -5.70 10.04
N PHE A 94 10.15 -6.40 9.85
CA PHE A 94 9.41 -6.32 8.60
C PHE A 94 8.82 -4.90 8.41
N VAL A 95 9.00 -4.36 7.20
CA VAL A 95 8.66 -2.97 6.83
C VAL A 95 7.54 -2.93 5.81
N GLY A 96 7.35 -3.99 5.02
CA GLY A 96 6.32 -4.00 4.01
C GLY A 96 6.60 -4.96 2.88
N ALA A 97 5.62 -5.09 1.99
CA ALA A 97 5.71 -5.85 0.76
C ALA A 97 5.19 -5.01 -0.39
N VAL A 98 5.96 -4.98 -1.47
CA VAL A 98 5.69 -4.13 -2.63
C VAL A 98 5.86 -4.95 -3.90
N GLU A 99 4.78 -5.15 -4.62
CA GLU A 99 4.81 -5.72 -5.95
C GLU A 99 5.09 -4.62 -6.99
N HIS A 100 5.89 -4.95 -7.99
CA HIS A 100 6.24 -4.08 -9.12
C HIS A 100 6.67 -4.91 -10.32
N THR A 101 6.85 -4.26 -11.47
CA THR A 101 7.50 -4.90 -12.61
C THR A 101 9.02 -4.78 -12.52
N GLY A 102 9.77 -5.70 -13.11
CA GLY A 102 11.23 -5.75 -13.05
C GLY A 102 11.89 -4.48 -13.58
N ASP A 103 11.22 -3.80 -14.50
CA ASP A 103 11.62 -2.54 -15.10
C ASP A 103 11.14 -1.28 -14.35
N ALA A 104 10.52 -1.42 -13.16
CA ALA A 104 9.98 -0.31 -12.35
C ALA A 104 11.03 0.65 -11.77
N GLY A 105 12.22 0.68 -12.37
CA GLY A 105 13.31 1.64 -12.18
C GLY A 105 14.25 1.75 -13.40
N ASP A 106 13.93 1.09 -14.53
CA ASP A 106 14.69 1.18 -15.79
C ASP A 106 14.22 2.33 -16.68
N ALA A 107 13.15 3.02 -16.29
CA ALA A 107 12.84 4.33 -16.84
C ALA A 107 13.85 5.36 -16.30
N ARG A 108 15.09 5.27 -16.77
CA ARG A 108 16.22 6.13 -16.41
C ARG A 108 15.94 7.62 -16.70
N ASP A 109 14.89 7.88 -17.47
CA ASP A 109 14.32 9.18 -17.84
C ASP A 109 12.89 9.43 -17.31
N ALA A 110 12.28 8.53 -16.54
CA ALA A 110 10.94 8.78 -15.99
C ALA A 110 10.96 9.86 -14.91
N ASP A 111 10.03 10.80 -15.04
CA ASP A 111 9.70 11.73 -13.97
C ASP A 111 9.13 10.93 -12.79
N PRO A 112 9.72 11.00 -11.58
CA PRO A 112 9.15 10.37 -10.39
C PRO A 112 7.70 10.83 -10.09
N ALA A 113 7.30 12.00 -10.58
CA ALA A 113 5.94 12.52 -10.49
C ALA A 113 4.98 11.90 -11.51
N ASP A 114 5.47 11.28 -12.59
CA ASP A 114 4.66 10.49 -13.52
C ASP A 114 4.32 9.15 -12.87
N GLU A 115 3.07 8.98 -12.42
CA GLU A 115 2.57 7.75 -11.77
C GLU A 115 2.45 6.55 -12.73
N SER A 116 3.00 6.60 -13.95
CA SER A 116 3.05 5.48 -14.90
C SER A 116 3.68 4.21 -14.29
N TRP A 117 4.70 4.36 -13.44
CA TRP A 117 5.30 3.27 -12.66
C TRP A 117 4.32 2.60 -11.67
N ALA A 118 3.20 3.25 -11.35
CA ALA A 118 2.22 2.71 -10.42
C ALA A 118 1.49 1.47 -10.97
N ARG A 119 1.37 1.38 -12.30
CA ARG A 119 0.61 0.34 -13.01
C ARG A 119 1.46 -0.85 -13.47
N GLY A 120 2.79 -0.69 -13.49
CA GLY A 120 3.71 -1.68 -14.04
C GLY A 120 3.68 -1.72 -15.58
N THR A 121 4.72 -2.30 -16.16
CA THR A 121 4.84 -2.46 -17.62
C THR A 121 4.34 -3.84 -18.05
N PRO A 122 3.35 -3.92 -18.97
CA PRO A 122 2.87 -5.20 -19.48
C PRO A 122 4.00 -6.03 -20.11
N GLY A 123 4.06 -7.32 -19.77
CA GLY A 123 5.08 -8.25 -20.28
C GLY A 123 6.44 -8.18 -19.57
N ALA A 124 6.65 -7.22 -18.66
CA ALA A 124 7.82 -7.20 -17.79
C ALA A 124 7.67 -8.22 -16.64
N GLU A 125 8.80 -8.63 -16.06
CA GLU A 125 8.85 -9.57 -14.94
C GLU A 125 8.04 -9.06 -13.74
N HIS A 126 7.22 -9.90 -13.11
CA HIS A 126 6.51 -9.53 -11.87
C HIS A 126 7.41 -9.80 -10.67
N VAL A 127 7.68 -8.77 -9.87
CA VAL A 127 8.55 -8.84 -8.71
C VAL A 127 7.75 -8.49 -7.45
N LEU A 128 7.86 -9.30 -6.40
CA LEU A 128 7.42 -9.00 -5.05
C LEU A 128 8.65 -8.65 -4.20
N THR A 129 8.82 -7.38 -3.84
CA THR A 129 9.90 -6.94 -2.95
C THR A 129 9.41 -6.87 -1.50
N LEU A 130 10.03 -7.68 -0.63
CA LEU A 130 9.87 -7.62 0.82
C LEU A 130 10.89 -6.65 1.42
N LEU A 131 10.42 -5.71 2.23
CA LEU A 131 11.24 -4.72 2.92
C LEU A 131 11.46 -5.12 4.38
N PHE A 132 12.70 -5.02 4.83
CA PHE A 132 13.09 -5.17 6.22
C PHE A 132 13.86 -3.93 6.68
N ALA A 133 13.84 -3.64 7.97
CA ALA A 133 14.58 -2.55 8.57
C ALA A 133 15.44 -3.03 9.74
N ALA A 134 16.57 -2.35 9.88
CA ALA A 134 17.47 -2.48 11.00
C ALA A 134 18.16 -1.13 11.25
N ASP A 135 18.59 -0.92 12.48
CA ASP A 135 19.39 0.24 12.84
C ASP A 135 20.87 -0.12 12.71
N TRP A 136 21.62 0.71 11.99
CA TRP A 136 23.06 0.65 11.96
C TRP A 136 23.61 1.08 13.33
N PRO A 137 24.58 0.36 13.90
CA PRO A 137 25.11 0.68 15.20
C PRO A 137 25.67 2.10 15.29
N GLU A 138 25.35 2.78 16.37
CA GLU A 138 25.91 4.10 16.66
C GLU A 138 27.45 4.02 16.81
N GLY A 139 28.16 5.00 16.28
CA GLY A 139 29.62 5.07 16.32
C GLY A 139 30.35 4.13 15.33
N LEU A 140 29.65 3.23 14.65
CA LEU A 140 30.26 2.40 13.61
C LEU A 140 30.30 3.15 12.28
N ALA A 141 31.49 3.28 11.70
CA ALA A 141 31.67 3.92 10.40
C ALA A 141 30.90 3.15 9.30
N VAL A 142 30.13 3.89 8.51
CA VAL A 142 29.49 3.35 7.31
C VAL A 142 30.56 3.24 6.23
N PRO A 143 30.74 2.05 5.61
CA PRO A 143 31.70 1.92 4.52
C PRO A 143 31.27 2.79 3.34
N THR A 144 32.22 3.33 2.57
CA THR A 144 31.93 4.14 1.37
C THR A 144 31.73 3.29 0.12
N SER A 145 32.17 2.02 0.16
CA SER A 145 31.96 1.05 -0.90
C SER A 145 31.71 -0.34 -0.34
N TRP A 146 30.99 -1.16 -1.09
CA TRP A 146 30.62 -2.51 -0.70
C TRP A 146 30.31 -3.35 -1.93
N ARG A 147 30.98 -4.50 -2.10
CA ARG A 147 30.83 -5.40 -3.27
C ARG A 147 30.88 -4.66 -4.61
N GLY A 148 31.80 -3.71 -4.73
CA GLY A 148 31.98 -2.88 -5.93
C GLY A 148 30.88 -1.84 -6.16
N ARG A 149 29.99 -1.60 -5.20
CA ARG A 149 28.96 -0.54 -5.21
C ARG A 149 29.38 0.62 -4.30
N ASP A 150 29.04 1.83 -4.68
CA ASP A 150 29.10 2.99 -3.79
C ASP A 150 28.07 2.80 -2.67
N VAL A 151 28.42 3.18 -1.45
CA VAL A 151 27.51 3.20 -0.30
C VAL A 151 27.39 4.64 0.20
N SER A 152 26.17 5.13 0.34
CA SER A 152 25.88 6.49 0.77
C SER A 152 24.86 6.50 1.92
N ALA A 153 25.12 7.33 2.94
CA ALA A 153 24.18 7.59 4.02
C ALA A 153 23.39 8.88 3.73
N VAL A 154 22.21 8.72 3.14
CA VAL A 154 21.34 9.82 2.69
C VAL A 154 20.40 10.25 3.81
N ARG A 155 20.26 11.55 4.07
CA ARG A 155 19.34 12.05 5.10
C ARG A 155 17.90 11.66 4.75
N THR A 156 17.10 11.31 5.76
CA THR A 156 15.70 10.95 5.57
C THR A 156 14.92 12.05 4.84
N ASP A 157 15.18 13.32 5.15
CA ASP A 157 14.54 14.48 4.50
C ASP A 157 14.88 14.59 3.00
N ASP A 158 16.10 14.18 2.62
CA ASP A 158 16.59 14.26 1.23
C ASP A 158 16.09 13.09 0.37
N LEU A 159 15.50 12.05 0.98
CA LEU A 159 15.01 10.89 0.24
C LEU A 159 13.90 11.24 -0.75
N VAL A 160 13.17 12.34 -0.53
CA VAL A 160 12.12 12.82 -1.44
C VAL A 160 12.68 13.20 -2.81
N VAL A 161 13.86 13.83 -2.84
CA VAL A 161 14.55 14.23 -4.08
C VAL A 161 15.61 13.21 -4.54
N THR A 162 15.91 12.22 -3.71
CA THR A 162 16.87 11.16 -4.05
C THR A 162 16.27 10.20 -5.07
N ARG A 163 16.98 9.98 -6.17
CA ARG A 163 16.67 8.96 -7.17
C ARG A 163 16.92 7.57 -6.58
N LEU A 164 15.86 6.94 -6.09
CA LEU A 164 15.86 5.60 -5.50
C LEU A 164 14.99 4.68 -6.35
N ALA A 165 15.55 3.56 -6.76
CA ALA A 165 14.92 2.56 -7.60
C ALA A 165 14.78 1.20 -6.88
N PRO A 166 13.76 0.40 -7.21
CA PRO A 166 12.63 0.77 -8.07
C PRO A 166 11.70 1.80 -7.40
N LEU A 167 11.00 2.62 -8.18
CA LEU A 167 10.14 3.71 -7.68
C LEU A 167 9.08 3.24 -6.66
N PRO A 168 8.42 2.08 -6.87
CA PRO A 168 7.60 1.41 -5.86
C PRO A 168 8.25 1.21 -4.48
N VAL A 169 9.49 0.74 -4.46
CA VAL A 169 10.26 0.49 -3.24
C VAL A 169 10.68 1.80 -2.60
N ALA A 170 11.02 2.81 -3.42
CA ALA A 170 11.31 4.15 -2.93
C ALA A 170 10.10 4.78 -2.23
N TRP A 171 8.92 4.67 -2.84
CA TRP A 171 7.67 5.12 -2.24
C TRP A 171 7.39 4.43 -0.90
N ALA A 172 7.49 3.10 -0.84
CA ALA A 172 7.22 2.35 0.39
C ALA A 172 8.21 2.68 1.50
N THR A 173 9.47 2.89 1.14
CA THR A 173 10.53 3.30 2.06
C THR A 173 10.23 4.67 2.67
N ARG A 174 9.90 5.66 1.83
CA ARG A 174 9.54 7.02 2.27
C ARG A 174 8.29 7.00 3.15
N ARG A 175 7.25 6.27 2.75
CA ARG A 175 6.00 6.14 3.52
C ARG A 175 6.24 5.52 4.88
N TRP A 176 7.00 4.43 4.94
CA TRP A 176 7.34 3.79 6.21
C TRP A 176 8.19 4.67 7.12
N LEU A 177 9.16 5.42 6.57
CA LEU A 177 9.96 6.36 7.37
C LEU A 177 9.11 7.49 7.95
N ALA A 178 8.09 7.95 7.22
CA ALA A 178 7.19 9.00 7.67
C ALA A 178 6.15 8.51 8.69
N GLN A 179 5.62 7.30 8.52
CA GLN A 179 4.44 6.82 9.26
C GLN A 179 4.76 5.73 10.30
N GLY A 180 5.87 5.02 10.13
CA GLY A 180 6.31 3.95 11.04
C GLY A 180 5.54 2.61 10.91
N TYR A 181 4.48 2.56 10.09
CA TYR A 181 3.63 1.39 9.86
C TYR A 181 4.07 0.57 8.65
N PRO A 182 4.00 -0.77 8.71
CA PRO A 182 4.29 -1.61 7.56
C PRO A 182 3.42 -1.27 6.34
N VAL A 183 4.03 -1.26 5.15
CA VAL A 183 3.37 -0.83 3.92
C VAL A 183 3.09 -2.03 3.02
N TRP A 184 1.87 -2.14 2.50
CA TRP A 184 1.49 -3.17 1.52
C TRP A 184 1.08 -2.48 0.22
N ARG A 185 1.72 -2.89 -0.88
CA ARG A 185 1.37 -2.40 -2.22
C ARG A 185 1.41 -3.55 -3.21
N SER A 186 0.24 -3.98 -3.68
CA SER A 186 0.15 -4.90 -4.81
C SER A 186 0.35 -4.16 -6.13
N LEU A 187 0.79 -4.89 -7.16
CA LEU A 187 0.84 -4.40 -8.51
C LEU A 187 -0.61 -4.43 -8.96
N ALA A 188 -1.18 -3.28 -9.30
CA ALA A 188 -2.50 -3.27 -9.92
C ALA A 188 -2.42 -4.25 -11.10
N PRO A 189 -3.32 -5.26 -11.23
CA PRO A 189 -3.17 -6.32 -12.22
C PRO A 189 -3.08 -5.78 -13.65
N GLY A 190 -1.84 -5.55 -14.09
CA GLY A 190 -1.44 -4.87 -15.31
C GLY A 190 -1.29 -5.85 -16.46
N ALA A 191 -2.41 -6.45 -16.86
CA ALA A 191 -2.65 -7.00 -18.20
C ALA A 191 -4.09 -7.53 -18.30
N ALA A 192 -4.56 -8.26 -17.29
CA ALA A 192 -5.87 -8.91 -17.34
C ALA A 192 -7.04 -7.99 -16.92
N ARG A 193 -6.79 -6.93 -16.15
CA ARG A 193 -7.85 -6.01 -15.67
C ARG A 193 -7.84 -4.61 -16.30
N ALA A 194 -6.77 -4.25 -17.02
CA ALA A 194 -6.68 -2.97 -17.75
C ALA A 194 -7.72 -2.86 -18.88
N ALA A 195 -8.23 -3.99 -19.39
CA ALA A 195 -9.32 -4.00 -20.36
C ALA A 195 -10.70 -3.61 -19.77
N TRP A 196 -10.85 -3.58 -18.43
CA TRP A 196 -12.14 -3.36 -17.76
C TRP A 196 -12.25 -2.01 -17.05
N TYR A 197 -11.14 -1.43 -16.59
CA TYR A 197 -11.14 -0.14 -15.88
C TYR A 197 -9.92 0.68 -16.34
N GLY A 198 -10.17 1.68 -17.20
CA GLY A 198 -9.15 2.62 -17.67
C GLY A 198 -8.46 3.40 -16.53
N SER A 199 -7.49 4.25 -16.88
CA SER A 199 -6.80 5.16 -15.98
C SER A 199 -7.78 5.93 -15.10
N GLN A 200 -7.90 5.53 -13.83
CA GLN A 200 -8.79 6.25 -12.90
C GLN A 200 -8.21 7.64 -12.63
N PRO A 201 -9.01 8.70 -12.80
CA PRO A 201 -8.53 10.06 -12.55
C PRO A 201 -8.17 10.27 -11.05
N PRO A 202 -7.29 11.23 -10.72
CA PRO A 202 -6.98 11.59 -9.34
C PRO A 202 -8.24 11.95 -8.53
N VAL A 203 -8.23 11.70 -7.21
CA VAL A 203 -9.37 12.06 -6.32
C VAL A 203 -9.74 13.54 -6.45
N ALA A 204 -8.77 14.43 -6.58
CA ALA A 204 -9.01 15.85 -6.83
C ALA A 204 -9.80 16.10 -8.12
N THR A 205 -9.44 15.41 -9.20
CA THR A 205 -10.15 15.48 -10.49
C THR A 205 -11.57 14.93 -10.36
N LEU A 206 -11.77 13.82 -9.65
CA LEU A 206 -13.10 13.26 -9.39
C LEU A 206 -13.98 14.22 -8.59
N ARG A 207 -13.45 14.82 -7.53
CA ARG A 207 -14.14 15.83 -6.73
C ARG A 207 -14.48 17.07 -7.58
N GLY A 208 -13.58 17.49 -8.46
CA GLY A 208 -13.84 18.56 -9.43
C GLY A 208 -14.98 18.23 -10.40
N GLN A 209 -15.01 17.01 -10.94
CA GLN A 209 -16.08 16.54 -11.82
C GLN A 209 -17.44 16.46 -11.12
N LEU A 210 -17.45 16.03 -9.86
CA LEU A 210 -18.63 15.98 -9.01
C LEU A 210 -19.14 17.40 -8.70
N ALA A 211 -18.26 18.30 -8.28
CA ALA A 211 -18.57 19.69 -7.99
C ALA A 211 -19.14 20.43 -9.22
N ALA A 212 -18.57 20.20 -10.41
CA ALA A 212 -19.05 20.79 -11.66
C ALA A 212 -20.50 20.36 -12.01
N ARG A 213 -20.95 19.21 -11.51
CA ARG A 213 -22.31 18.68 -11.73
C ARG A 213 -23.22 18.83 -10.51
N ARG A 214 -22.76 19.50 -9.44
CA ARG A 214 -23.49 19.67 -8.16
C ARG A 214 -24.95 20.03 -8.34
N ASP A 215 -25.26 20.96 -9.24
CA ASP A 215 -26.61 21.50 -9.37
C ASP A 215 -27.59 20.50 -10.00
N GLN A 216 -27.08 19.47 -10.69
CA GLN A 216 -27.84 18.36 -11.26
C GLN A 216 -28.07 17.23 -10.23
N LEU A 217 -27.42 17.29 -9.07
CA LEU A 217 -27.35 16.22 -8.07
C LEU A 217 -28.06 16.62 -6.76
N ARG A 218 -29.31 17.09 -6.87
CA ARG A 218 -30.11 17.61 -5.74
C ARG A 218 -31.29 16.73 -5.32
N GLY A 219 -31.54 15.63 -6.03
CA GLY A 219 -32.68 14.76 -5.74
C GLY A 219 -32.47 13.94 -4.46
N ARG A 220 -33.52 13.77 -3.65
CA ARG A 220 -33.51 12.83 -2.50
C ARG A 220 -33.09 11.41 -2.88
N ARG A 221 -33.51 10.94 -4.06
CA ARG A 221 -33.12 9.63 -4.61
C ARG A 221 -31.61 9.51 -4.80
N PHE A 222 -30.96 10.55 -5.29
CA PHE A 222 -29.50 10.59 -5.47
C PHE A 222 -28.81 10.60 -4.11
N ARG A 223 -29.27 11.42 -3.17
CA ARG A 223 -28.75 11.43 -1.80
C ARG A 223 -28.77 10.04 -1.18
N ASP A 224 -29.92 9.38 -1.21
CA ASP A 224 -30.10 8.06 -0.60
C ASP A 224 -29.15 7.04 -1.24
N ALA A 225 -29.07 7.01 -2.57
CA ALA A 225 -28.14 6.14 -3.29
C ALA A 225 -26.67 6.46 -3.03
N ALA A 226 -26.31 7.74 -2.89
CA ALA A 226 -24.96 8.17 -2.57
C ALA A 226 -24.56 7.72 -1.17
N VAL A 227 -25.38 7.99 -0.15
CA VAL A 227 -25.12 7.56 1.23
C VAL A 227 -25.09 6.04 1.35
N ALA A 228 -25.98 5.33 0.67
CA ALA A 228 -25.98 3.88 0.58
C ALA A 228 -24.67 3.34 -0.01
N MET A 229 -24.16 3.94 -1.09
CA MET A 229 -22.85 3.59 -1.67
C MET A 229 -21.70 3.85 -0.68
N CYS A 230 -21.72 4.97 0.04
CA CYS A 230 -20.71 5.31 1.03
C CYS A 230 -20.62 4.22 2.12
N ALA A 231 -21.78 3.81 2.66
CA ALA A 231 -21.86 2.75 3.66
C ALA A 231 -21.40 1.40 3.13
N LEU A 232 -21.74 1.09 1.86
CA LEU A 232 -21.34 -0.17 1.24
C LEU A 232 -19.82 -0.29 1.06
N VAL A 233 -19.17 0.79 0.60
CA VAL A 233 -17.72 0.84 0.40
C VAL A 233 -17.00 0.80 1.75
N ALA A 234 -17.48 1.56 2.75
CA ALA A 234 -16.91 1.54 4.09
C ALA A 234 -16.98 0.14 4.74
N ALA A 235 -18.04 -0.62 4.49
CA ALA A 235 -18.21 -1.97 5.02
C ALA A 235 -17.64 -3.09 4.12
N ALA A 236 -16.77 -2.76 3.15
CA ALA A 236 -16.36 -3.72 2.12
C ALA A 236 -15.69 -4.97 2.69
N ASP A 237 -14.93 -4.85 3.78
CA ASP A 237 -14.26 -5.95 4.48
C ASP A 237 -15.15 -6.67 5.52
N GLY A 238 -16.40 -6.24 5.66
CA GLY A 238 -17.39 -6.79 6.58
C GLY A 238 -17.44 -6.12 7.95
N ARG A 239 -16.64 -5.07 8.21
CA ARG A 239 -16.74 -4.25 9.43
C ARG A 239 -16.61 -2.77 9.06
N ILE A 240 -16.99 -1.89 9.99
CA ILE A 240 -16.69 -0.46 9.92
C ILE A 240 -16.14 -0.07 11.28
N ASP A 241 -14.90 0.40 11.35
CA ASP A 241 -14.33 0.90 12.60
C ASP A 241 -14.94 2.28 12.97
N PRO A 242 -15.10 2.62 14.27
CA PRO A 242 -15.57 3.94 14.68
C PRO A 242 -14.80 5.12 14.06
N ALA A 243 -13.47 5.01 13.88
CA ALA A 243 -12.69 6.07 13.24
C ALA A 243 -13.01 6.22 11.74
N GLU A 244 -13.24 5.12 11.03
CA GLU A 244 -13.66 5.15 9.61
C GLU A 244 -15.05 5.78 9.46
N ARG A 245 -15.95 5.44 10.38
CA ARG A 245 -17.29 6.05 10.46
C ARG A 245 -17.21 7.55 10.71
N ASP A 246 -16.39 8.01 11.65
CA ASP A 246 -16.22 9.43 11.95
C ASP A 246 -15.57 10.20 10.78
N GLY A 247 -14.57 9.60 10.13
CA GLY A 247 -13.97 10.13 8.90
C GLY A 247 -14.97 10.27 7.76
N LEU A 248 -15.86 9.30 7.60
CA LEU A 248 -16.90 9.34 6.57
C LEU A 248 -17.99 10.37 6.86
N ARG A 249 -18.37 10.57 8.12
CA ARG A 249 -19.26 11.68 8.52
C ARG A 249 -18.63 13.03 8.20
N ALA A 250 -17.34 13.21 8.52
CA ALA A 250 -16.60 14.42 8.18
C ALA A 250 -16.51 14.63 6.66
N PHE A 251 -16.33 13.56 5.88
CA PHE A 251 -16.38 13.61 4.42
C PHE A 251 -17.75 14.07 3.91
N LEU A 252 -18.85 13.45 4.36
CA LEU A 252 -20.21 13.81 3.96
C LEU A 252 -20.55 15.27 4.27
N ALA A 253 -20.05 15.79 5.41
CA ALA A 253 -20.23 17.17 5.80
C ALA A 253 -19.43 18.18 4.95
N THR A 254 -18.30 17.75 4.37
CA THR A 254 -17.38 18.63 3.62
C THR A 254 -17.42 18.42 2.11
N ASP A 255 -18.14 17.40 1.61
CA ASP A 255 -18.27 17.15 0.19
C ASP A 255 -19.21 18.19 -0.49
N PRO A 256 -18.76 18.87 -1.57
CA PRO A 256 -19.54 19.91 -2.24
C PRO A 256 -20.87 19.46 -2.84
N VAL A 257 -21.02 18.17 -3.16
CA VAL A 257 -22.25 17.59 -3.71
C VAL A 257 -23.19 17.22 -2.57
N MET A 258 -22.67 16.61 -1.50
CA MET A 258 -23.46 16.22 -0.33
C MET A 258 -23.94 17.42 0.48
N ALA A 259 -23.23 18.55 0.45
CA ALA A 259 -23.63 19.82 1.06
C ALA A 259 -24.99 20.38 0.57
N ASN A 260 -25.56 19.83 -0.51
CA ASN A 260 -26.93 20.14 -0.94
C ASN A 260 -28.03 19.60 0.00
N PHE A 261 -27.68 18.71 0.93
CA PHE A 261 -28.61 18.03 1.82
C PHE A 261 -28.31 18.34 3.29
N PRO A 262 -29.32 18.33 4.18
CA PRO A 262 -29.09 18.54 5.60
C PRO A 262 -28.19 17.45 6.20
N ALA A 263 -27.13 17.84 6.92
CA ALA A 263 -26.17 16.91 7.50
C ALA A 263 -26.82 15.84 8.39
N ALA A 264 -27.81 16.22 9.20
CA ALA A 264 -28.56 15.30 10.06
C ALA A 264 -29.28 14.20 9.27
N GLU A 265 -29.81 14.51 8.08
CA GLU A 265 -30.47 13.52 7.23
C GLU A 265 -29.45 12.56 6.58
N LEU A 266 -28.26 13.06 6.25
CA LEU A 266 -27.16 12.23 5.73
C LEU A 266 -26.65 11.26 6.79
N GLU A 267 -26.41 11.75 8.00
CA GLU A 267 -25.95 10.94 9.14
C GLU A 267 -26.98 9.86 9.51
N GLN A 268 -28.26 10.22 9.58
CA GLN A 268 -29.32 9.27 9.89
C GLN A 268 -29.43 8.16 8.84
N ALA A 269 -29.37 8.51 7.55
CA ALA A 269 -29.42 7.53 6.47
C ALA A 269 -28.18 6.62 6.49
N PHE A 270 -27.00 7.19 6.76
CA PHE A 270 -25.76 6.43 6.87
C PHE A 270 -25.82 5.42 8.03
N ASP A 271 -26.18 5.89 9.22
CA ASP A 271 -26.27 5.06 10.42
C ASP A 271 -27.28 3.91 10.23
N ALA A 272 -28.39 4.15 9.52
CA ALA A 272 -29.36 3.11 9.20
C ALA A 272 -28.77 2.00 8.32
N HIS A 273 -27.95 2.35 7.31
CA HIS A 273 -27.28 1.36 6.46
C HIS A 273 -26.20 0.58 7.23
N VAL A 274 -25.41 1.26 8.06
CA VAL A 274 -24.41 0.60 8.92
C VAL A 274 -25.09 -0.35 9.90
N ALA A 275 -26.20 0.06 10.52
CA ALA A 275 -26.97 -0.81 11.42
C ALA A 275 -27.54 -2.04 10.69
N ALA A 276 -28.04 -1.87 9.46
CA ALA A 276 -28.53 -2.98 8.65
C ALA A 276 -27.42 -3.99 8.30
N LEU A 277 -26.23 -3.50 7.93
CA LEU A 277 -25.06 -4.34 7.66
C LEU A 277 -24.55 -5.07 8.91
N ALA A 278 -24.61 -4.42 10.07
CA ALA A 278 -24.22 -5.02 11.34
C ALA A 278 -25.20 -6.10 11.82
N ALA A 279 -26.49 -5.95 11.52
CA ALA A 279 -27.52 -6.91 11.91
C ALA A 279 -27.48 -8.18 11.04
N ASP A 280 -27.36 -8.03 9.72
CA ASP A 280 -27.21 -9.12 8.76
C ASP A 280 -26.47 -8.59 7.53
N ALA A 281 -25.20 -8.99 7.38
CA ALA A 281 -24.33 -8.47 6.34
C ALA A 281 -24.87 -8.77 4.92
N ASP A 282 -25.43 -9.96 4.71
CA ASP A 282 -25.92 -10.38 3.40
C ASP A 282 -27.24 -9.67 3.06
N ALA A 283 -28.16 -9.58 4.02
CA ALA A 283 -29.42 -8.86 3.84
C ALA A 283 -29.21 -7.35 3.71
N GLY A 284 -28.33 -6.77 4.54
CA GLY A 284 -27.94 -5.37 4.50
C GLY A 284 -27.31 -4.99 3.17
N ARG A 285 -26.37 -5.80 2.66
CA ARG A 285 -25.76 -5.63 1.33
C ARG A 285 -26.82 -5.60 0.23
N ARG A 286 -27.76 -6.56 0.22
CA ARG A 286 -28.85 -6.60 -0.77
C ARG A 286 -29.74 -5.36 -0.71
N ALA A 287 -30.10 -4.91 0.49
CA ALA A 287 -30.94 -3.72 0.68
C ALA A 287 -30.23 -2.45 0.18
N ILE A 288 -28.96 -2.28 0.53
CA ILE A 288 -28.13 -1.15 0.08
C ILE A 288 -27.97 -1.15 -1.44
N LEU A 289 -27.70 -2.30 -2.06
CA LEU A 289 -27.62 -2.40 -3.52
C LEU A 289 -28.95 -2.06 -4.20
N ALA A 290 -30.09 -2.42 -3.59
CA ALA A 290 -31.41 -2.02 -4.08
C ALA A 290 -31.60 -0.48 -4.01
N ASP A 291 -31.10 0.16 -2.95
CA ASP A 291 -31.15 1.62 -2.81
C ASP A 291 -30.22 2.33 -3.79
N VAL A 292 -29.00 1.81 -4.01
CA VAL A 292 -28.10 2.29 -5.08
C VAL A 292 -28.76 2.13 -6.45
N ALA A 293 -29.39 0.97 -6.72
CA ALA A 293 -30.08 0.70 -7.98
C ALA A 293 -31.25 1.65 -8.24
N ARG A 294 -31.72 2.42 -7.23
CA ARG A 294 -32.69 3.47 -7.48
C ARG A 294 -32.15 4.44 -8.52
N VAL A 295 -30.89 4.88 -8.55
CA VAL A 295 -30.49 5.86 -9.59
C VAL A 295 -30.26 5.25 -11.00
N ARG A 296 -30.59 3.97 -11.20
CA ARG A 296 -30.53 3.30 -12.52
C ARG A 296 -31.36 4.05 -13.57
N GLY A 297 -30.81 4.14 -14.79
CA GLY A 297 -31.42 4.89 -15.90
C GLY A 297 -31.22 6.40 -15.83
N ARG A 298 -30.51 6.91 -14.82
CA ARG A 298 -30.13 8.32 -14.69
C ARG A 298 -28.60 8.43 -14.76
N PRO A 299 -28.00 8.60 -15.95
CA PRO A 299 -26.56 8.44 -16.14
C PRO A 299 -25.74 9.41 -15.28
N ALA A 300 -26.17 10.68 -15.16
CA ALA A 300 -25.47 11.66 -14.33
C ALA A 300 -25.47 11.28 -12.84
N GLU A 301 -26.62 10.88 -12.29
CA GLU A 301 -26.75 10.45 -10.89
C GLU A 301 -26.01 9.13 -10.63
N ALA A 302 -26.17 8.14 -11.52
CA ALA A 302 -25.53 6.83 -11.40
C ALA A 302 -23.99 6.92 -11.47
N THR A 303 -23.44 7.70 -12.41
CA THR A 303 -22.00 7.96 -12.46
C THR A 303 -21.52 8.71 -11.22
N ALA A 304 -22.27 9.71 -10.74
CA ALA A 304 -21.89 10.47 -9.55
C ALA A 304 -21.86 9.59 -8.28
N VAL A 305 -22.81 8.66 -8.12
CA VAL A 305 -22.82 7.70 -7.01
C VAL A 305 -21.56 6.81 -7.04
N LEU A 306 -21.17 6.28 -8.21
CA LEU A 306 -19.93 5.50 -8.33
C LEU A 306 -18.68 6.33 -8.02
N ARG A 307 -18.62 7.59 -8.49
CA ARG A 307 -17.48 8.47 -8.21
C ARG A 307 -17.37 8.85 -6.75
N LEU A 308 -18.49 9.04 -6.05
CA LEU A 308 -18.49 9.26 -4.61
C LEU A 308 -17.95 8.03 -3.86
N GLY A 309 -18.38 6.83 -4.22
CA GLY A 309 -17.83 5.59 -3.66
C GLY A 309 -16.32 5.45 -3.91
N GLU A 310 -15.84 5.82 -5.10
CA GLU A 310 -14.41 5.82 -5.43
C GLU A 310 -13.61 6.85 -4.63
N VAL A 311 -14.15 8.06 -4.44
CA VAL A 311 -13.50 9.10 -3.62
C VAL A 311 -13.37 8.63 -2.17
N ILE A 312 -14.41 8.00 -1.62
CA ILE A 312 -14.44 7.52 -0.24
C ILE A 312 -13.46 6.38 -0.03
N GLY A 313 -13.50 5.36 -0.89
CA GLY A 313 -12.54 4.25 -0.79
C GLY A 313 -11.09 4.68 -0.95
N ARG A 314 -10.83 5.90 -1.42
CA ARG A 314 -9.50 6.48 -1.62
C ARG A 314 -9.09 7.53 -0.58
N ILE A 315 -9.90 7.76 0.45
CA ILE A 315 -9.63 8.81 1.47
C ILE A 315 -8.26 8.60 2.13
N ASP A 316 -7.88 7.34 2.41
CA ASP A 316 -6.60 7.01 3.05
C ASP A 316 -5.44 6.78 2.06
N GLY A 317 -5.66 7.10 0.79
CA GLY A 317 -4.68 7.01 -0.29
C GLY A 317 -4.38 5.59 -0.78
N ALA A 318 -5.18 4.60 -0.37
CA ALA A 318 -5.21 3.25 -0.94
C ALA A 318 -6.62 2.99 -1.50
N PHE A 319 -6.77 2.02 -2.40
CA PHE A 319 -8.10 1.55 -2.84
C PHE A 319 -8.05 0.03 -3.00
N PRO A 320 -8.25 -0.73 -1.92
CA PRO A 320 -8.00 -2.17 -1.93
C PRO A 320 -8.95 -2.93 -2.86
N PRO A 321 -8.57 -4.14 -3.32
CA PRO A 321 -9.39 -4.93 -4.25
C PRO A 321 -10.82 -5.23 -3.75
N VAL A 322 -11.01 -5.32 -2.43
CA VAL A 322 -12.32 -5.59 -1.82
C VAL A 322 -13.31 -4.44 -2.04
N GLU A 323 -12.86 -3.20 -1.92
CA GLU A 323 -13.67 -2.02 -2.20
C GLU A 323 -13.90 -1.81 -3.70
N GLN A 324 -12.90 -2.15 -4.53
CA GLN A 324 -13.06 -2.17 -5.98
C GLN A 324 -14.13 -3.18 -6.43
N ALA A 325 -14.21 -4.34 -5.77
CA ALA A 325 -15.23 -5.35 -6.07
C ALA A 325 -16.64 -4.86 -5.71
N VAL A 326 -16.77 -4.12 -4.61
CA VAL A 326 -18.02 -3.43 -4.22
C VAL A 326 -18.45 -2.43 -5.29
N LEU A 327 -17.55 -1.56 -5.77
CA LEU A 327 -17.88 -0.62 -6.86
C LEU A 327 -18.28 -1.34 -8.14
N ALA A 328 -17.59 -2.43 -8.51
CA ALA A 328 -17.92 -3.22 -9.69
C ALA A 328 -19.30 -3.90 -9.59
N GLU A 329 -19.70 -4.33 -8.40
CA GLU A 329 -21.04 -4.86 -8.15
C GLU A 329 -22.11 -3.77 -8.26
N ALA A 330 -21.87 -2.61 -7.66
CA ALA A 330 -22.79 -1.48 -7.75
C ALA A 330 -22.91 -0.93 -9.19
N ALA A 331 -21.84 -0.90 -9.97
CA ALA A 331 -21.87 -0.54 -11.39
C ALA A 331 -22.79 -1.46 -12.19
N ARG A 332 -22.70 -2.79 -11.96
CA ARG A 332 -23.61 -3.78 -12.55
C ARG A 332 -25.06 -3.56 -12.12
N ALA A 333 -25.31 -3.27 -10.83
CA ALA A 333 -26.66 -2.96 -10.34
C ALA A 333 -27.26 -1.71 -11.03
N LEU A 334 -26.42 -0.71 -11.30
CA LEU A 334 -26.79 0.52 -12.02
C LEU A 334 -26.95 0.33 -13.54
N GLY A 335 -26.61 -0.84 -14.09
CA GLY A 335 -26.64 -1.11 -15.52
C GLY A 335 -25.56 -0.34 -16.29
N LEU A 336 -24.47 0.03 -15.59
CA LEU A 336 -23.28 0.63 -16.18
C LEU A 336 -22.30 -0.51 -16.44
N ASP A 337 -22.23 -0.98 -17.69
CA ASP A 337 -21.37 -2.09 -18.08
C ASP A 337 -19.89 -1.67 -18.00
N PRO A 338 -18.99 -2.44 -17.36
CA PRO A 338 -17.57 -2.12 -17.34
C PRO A 338 -16.89 -2.65 -18.60
N ALA A 339 -17.24 -2.19 -19.80
CA ALA A 339 -16.49 -2.55 -21.02
C ALA A 339 -16.35 -1.36 -21.98
N PRO A 340 -15.16 -1.18 -22.60
CA PRO A 340 -14.89 -0.05 -23.46
C PRO A 340 -15.61 -0.20 -24.79
N THR A 341 -16.29 0.88 -25.20
CA THR A 341 -16.59 1.11 -26.61
C THR A 341 -15.26 1.32 -27.32
N VAL A 342 -15.10 0.60 -28.43
CA VAL A 342 -13.93 0.48 -29.34
C VAL A 342 -13.12 1.76 -29.51
#